data_AF-A0AA36C7T9-F1
#
_entry.id   AF-A0AA36C7T9-F1
#
_cell.length_a   1.000
_cell.length_b   1.000
_cell.length_c   1.000
_cell.angle_alpha   90.00
_cell.angle_beta   90.00
_cell.angle_gamma   90.00
#
_symmetry.space_group_name_H-M   'P 1'
#
loop_
_entity.id
_entity.type
_entity.pdbx_description
1 polymer ?
#
loop_
_entity_poly.entity_id
_entity_poly.type
_entity_poly.pdbx_seq_one_letter_code
_entity_poly.pdbx_strand_id
1 'polypeptide(L)'
;MKLEQEELWHHCKAFMPTFWMLGCAYYTYEDMEPGSRLIMFTQTLVMDLDNIRHFYEGAVPEHNVATMANVMRESMLRQLHVVGRMRELKVTEVEIAALTTLLLWDADAARNHPNIQKIGACERKKIFDELGSYYRFVLNESDYAARLGGLMCLYSSFQ
;
A
#
# COMPACT_ATOMS: atom_id res chain seq x y z
N MET A 1 25.19 8.00 7.57
CA MET A 1 25.27 8.32 6.13
C MET A 1 24.02 9.13 5.80
N LYS A 2 24.15 10.29 5.15
CA LYS A 2 23.00 11.12 4.76
C LYS A 2 22.83 11.01 3.24
N LEU A 3 21.59 10.87 2.78
CA LEU A 3 21.27 10.95 1.36
C LEU A 3 21.37 12.39 0.89
N GLU A 4 21.77 12.58 -0.37
CA GLU A 4 21.71 13.89 -1.00
C GLU A 4 20.26 14.29 -1.28
N GLN A 5 19.98 15.59 -1.40
CA GLN A 5 18.62 16.10 -1.58
C GLN A 5 17.96 15.57 -2.87
N GLU A 6 18.74 15.40 -3.93
CA GLU A 6 18.28 14.85 -5.20
C GLU A 6 17.92 13.36 -5.09
N GLU A 7 18.77 12.56 -4.43
CA GLU A 7 18.49 11.14 -4.14
C GLU A 7 17.20 11.00 -3.31
N LEU A 8 17.05 11.82 -2.26
CA LEU A 8 15.83 11.85 -1.44
C LEU A 8 14.60 12.18 -2.28
N TRP A 9 14.68 13.19 -3.15
CA TRP A 9 13.57 13.57 -4.01
C TRP A 9 13.14 12.45 -4.94
N HIS A 10 14.10 11.81 -5.64
CA HIS A 10 13.80 10.69 -6.54
C HIS A 10 13.20 9.50 -5.79
N HIS A 11 13.75 9.17 -4.63
CA HIS A 11 13.26 8.08 -3.79
C HIS A 11 11.83 8.32 -3.30
N CYS A 12 11.56 9.50 -2.73
CA CYS A 12 10.23 9.87 -2.28
C CYS A 12 9.23 9.89 -3.43
N LYS A 13 9.61 10.43 -4.60
CA LYS A 13 8.75 10.47 -5.78
C LYS A 13 8.36 9.07 -6.25
N ALA A 14 9.28 8.11 -6.21
CA ALA A 14 8.99 6.72 -6.57
C ALA A 14 8.07 6.04 -5.54
N PHE A 15 8.19 6.39 -4.27
CA PHE A 15 7.35 5.86 -3.19
C PHE A 15 5.91 6.39 -3.20
N MET A 16 5.69 7.65 -3.60
CA MET A 16 4.40 8.33 -3.46
C MET A 16 3.18 7.58 -4.03
N PRO A 17 3.21 6.98 -5.23
CA PRO A 17 2.07 6.24 -5.76
C PRO A 17 1.69 5.05 -4.86
N THR A 18 2.70 4.31 -4.40
CA THR A 18 2.51 3.13 -3.54
C THR A 18 2.04 3.52 -2.14
N PHE A 19 2.53 4.63 -1.61
CA PHE A 19 2.03 5.23 -0.36
C PHE A 19 0.53 5.56 -0.46
N TRP A 20 0.12 6.18 -1.57
CA TRP A 20 -1.28 6.49 -1.82
C TRP A 20 -2.12 5.23 -1.92
N MET A 21 -1.67 4.22 -2.67
CA MET A 21 -2.39 2.94 -2.76
C MET A 21 -2.53 2.28 -1.39
N LEU A 22 -1.47 2.18 -0.60
CA LEU A 22 -1.57 1.60 0.75
C LEU A 22 -2.53 2.40 1.63
N GLY A 23 -2.48 3.73 1.59
CA GLY A 23 -3.41 4.60 2.32
C GLY A 23 -4.86 4.36 1.91
N CYS A 24 -5.15 4.27 0.61
CA CYS A 24 -6.50 3.99 0.11
C CYS A 24 -7.01 2.62 0.57
N ALA A 25 -6.14 1.59 0.51
CA ALA A 25 -6.47 0.26 1.03
C ALA A 25 -6.76 0.31 2.53
N TYR A 26 -5.94 1.03 3.30
CA TYR A 26 -6.10 1.15 4.75
C TYR A 26 -7.41 1.85 5.14
N TYR A 27 -7.73 3.02 4.55
CA TYR A 27 -9.00 3.69 4.84
C TYR A 27 -10.19 2.84 4.44
N THR A 28 -10.13 2.17 3.28
CA THR A 28 -11.20 1.26 2.85
C THR A 28 -11.31 0.03 3.78
N TYR A 29 -10.21 -0.46 4.32
CA TYR A 29 -10.17 -1.56 5.28
C TYR A 29 -10.83 -1.18 6.61
N GLU A 30 -10.50 0.00 7.16
CA GLU A 30 -11.01 0.46 8.45
C GLU A 30 -12.49 0.87 8.38
N ASP A 31 -12.88 1.65 7.37
CA ASP A 31 -14.14 2.40 7.40
C ASP A 31 -15.25 1.83 6.50
N MET A 32 -14.93 0.93 5.55
CA MET A 32 -15.94 0.32 4.66
C MET A 32 -16.33 -1.08 5.12
N GLU A 33 -17.57 -1.46 4.85
CA GLU A 33 -18.05 -2.83 5.11
C GLU A 33 -17.41 -3.86 4.17
N PRO A 34 -17.18 -5.11 4.62
CA PRO A 34 -16.75 -6.20 3.74
C PRO A 34 -17.69 -6.38 2.55
N GLY A 35 -17.14 -6.46 1.34
CA GLY A 35 -17.91 -6.58 0.09
C GLY A 35 -18.46 -5.27 -0.46
N SER A 36 -18.21 -4.13 0.21
CA SER A 36 -18.49 -2.80 -0.34
C SER A 36 -17.81 -2.60 -1.68
N ARG A 37 -18.51 -1.91 -2.59
CA ARG A 37 -17.98 -1.46 -3.88
C ARG A 37 -17.53 0.01 -3.85
N LEU A 38 -17.43 0.55 -2.64
CA LEU A 38 -16.88 1.87 -2.36
C LEU A 38 -15.39 1.74 -1.98
N ILE A 39 -14.56 2.63 -2.52
CA ILE A 39 -13.15 2.75 -2.17
C ILE A 39 -12.88 4.14 -1.62
N MET A 40 -12.23 4.21 -0.48
CA MET A 40 -11.79 5.48 0.10
C MET A 40 -10.43 5.87 -0.46
N PHE A 41 -10.33 7.08 -1.02
CA PHE A 41 -9.04 7.68 -1.38
C PHE A 41 -8.44 8.47 -0.24
N THR A 42 -9.31 9.14 0.52
CA THR A 42 -8.98 9.91 1.71
C THR A 42 -10.11 9.73 2.72
N GLN A 43 -9.96 10.29 3.92
CA GLN A 43 -11.02 10.28 4.95
C GLN A 43 -12.32 10.97 4.50
N THR A 44 -12.29 11.76 3.43
CA THR A 44 -13.45 12.55 2.95
C THR A 44 -13.84 12.27 1.50
N LEU A 45 -13.07 11.46 0.77
CA LEU A 45 -13.28 11.18 -0.64
C LEU A 45 -13.45 9.68 -0.87
N VAL A 46 -14.57 9.33 -1.48
CA VAL A 46 -14.94 7.95 -1.82
C VAL A 46 -15.22 7.84 -3.31
N MET A 47 -14.83 6.72 -3.91
CA MET A 47 -15.21 6.33 -5.25
C MET A 47 -16.16 5.15 -5.22
N ASP A 48 -17.29 5.35 -5.90
CA ASP A 48 -18.28 4.31 -6.15
C ASP A 48 -17.95 3.61 -7.48
N LEU A 49 -17.60 2.33 -7.43
CA LEU A 49 -17.25 1.56 -8.61
C LEU A 49 -18.43 1.23 -9.52
N ASP A 50 -19.65 1.27 -8.99
CA ASP A 50 -20.87 1.10 -9.78
C ASP A 50 -21.19 2.35 -10.58
N ASN A 51 -20.78 3.51 -10.05
CA ASN A 51 -21.01 4.82 -10.66
C ASN A 51 -19.73 5.53 -11.12
N ILE A 52 -18.67 4.77 -11.39
CA ILE A 52 -17.31 5.30 -11.67
C ILE A 52 -17.23 6.26 -12.87
N ARG A 53 -18.21 6.25 -13.77
CA ARG A 53 -18.27 7.21 -14.89
C ARG A 53 -18.43 8.64 -14.40
N HIS A 54 -19.15 8.87 -13.30
CA HIS A 54 -19.35 10.19 -12.70
C HIS A 54 -18.02 10.84 -12.28
N PHE A 55 -17.00 10.04 -11.93
CA PHE A 55 -15.67 10.56 -11.62
C PHE A 55 -15.02 11.32 -12.80
N TYR A 56 -15.42 11.00 -14.03
CA TYR A 56 -14.85 11.56 -15.26
C TYR A 56 -15.70 12.65 -15.89
N GLU A 57 -16.89 12.94 -15.34
CA GLU A 57 -17.80 13.94 -15.90
C GLU A 57 -17.15 15.33 -15.92
N GLY A 58 -17.07 15.92 -17.11
CA GLY A 58 -16.44 17.23 -17.31
C GLY A 58 -14.90 17.24 -17.20
N ALA A 59 -14.27 16.14 -16.79
CA ALA A 59 -12.81 16.03 -16.67
C ALA A 59 -12.15 15.54 -17.97
N VAL A 60 -12.85 14.74 -18.77
CA VAL A 60 -12.34 14.18 -20.04
C VAL A 60 -13.41 14.26 -21.15
N PRO A 61 -13.02 14.22 -22.43
CA PRO A 61 -13.98 14.14 -23.53
C PRO A 61 -14.89 12.90 -23.41
N GLU A 62 -16.19 13.04 -23.70
CA GLU A 62 -17.19 11.98 -23.51
C GLU A 62 -16.80 10.65 -24.18
N HIS A 63 -16.20 10.71 -25.37
CA HIS A 63 -15.76 9.51 -26.10
C HIS A 63 -14.68 8.70 -25.38
N ASN A 64 -13.96 9.30 -24.42
CA ASN A 64 -12.94 8.64 -23.60
C ASN A 64 -13.47 8.13 -22.25
N VAL A 65 -14.63 8.60 -21.79
CA VAL A 65 -15.17 8.31 -20.45
C VAL A 65 -15.29 6.81 -20.22
N ALA A 66 -15.88 6.07 -21.16
CA ALA A 66 -16.08 4.63 -21.01
C ALA A 66 -14.76 3.85 -20.87
N THR A 67 -13.76 4.19 -21.68
CA THR A 67 -12.44 3.55 -21.64
C THR A 67 -11.73 3.85 -20.33
N MET A 68 -11.69 5.12 -19.91
CA MET A 68 -11.03 5.52 -18.65
C MET A 68 -11.74 4.91 -17.43
N ALA A 69 -13.07 4.93 -17.42
CA ALA A 69 -13.89 4.29 -16.39
C ALA A 69 -13.58 2.79 -16.25
N ASN A 70 -13.45 2.06 -17.36
CA ASN A 70 -13.13 0.64 -17.32
C ASN A 70 -11.72 0.37 -16.80
N VAL A 71 -10.71 1.12 -17.28
CA VAL A 71 -9.33 1.00 -16.80
C VAL A 71 -9.24 1.26 -15.29
N MET A 72 -9.89 2.33 -14.84
CA MET A 72 -9.93 2.68 -13.42
C MET A 72 -10.65 1.63 -12.60
N ARG A 73 -11.80 1.12 -13.06
CA ARG A 73 -12.55 0.07 -12.37
C ARG A 73 -11.69 -1.18 -12.18
N GLU A 74 -10.99 -1.65 -13.22
CA GLU A 74 -10.11 -2.81 -13.11
C GLU A 74 -8.98 -2.59 -12.10
N SER A 75 -8.40 -1.39 -12.07
CA SER A 75 -7.38 -1.04 -11.07
C SER A 75 -7.92 -1.03 -9.65
N MET A 76 -9.10 -0.47 -9.48
CA MET A 76 -9.80 -0.40 -8.20
C MET A 76 -10.30 -1.76 -7.71
N LEU A 77 -10.68 -2.68 -8.60
CA LEU A 77 -11.04 -4.05 -8.22
C LEU A 77 -9.83 -4.82 -7.65
N ARG A 78 -8.63 -4.62 -8.21
CA ARG A 78 -7.40 -5.15 -7.61
C ARG A 78 -7.15 -4.60 -6.22
N GLN A 79 -7.45 -3.32 -6.01
CA GLN A 79 -7.35 -2.69 -4.70
C GLN A 79 -8.31 -3.33 -3.67
N LEU A 80 -9.56 -3.61 -4.06
CA LEU A 80 -10.50 -4.32 -3.19
C LEU A 80 -10.04 -5.74 -2.84
N HIS A 81 -9.32 -6.42 -3.74
CA HIS A 81 -8.69 -7.70 -3.43
C HIS A 81 -7.65 -7.55 -2.31
N VAL A 82 -6.80 -6.52 -2.38
CA VAL A 82 -5.83 -6.19 -1.33
C VAL A 82 -6.51 -5.89 0.01
N VAL A 83 -7.59 -5.10 0.00
CA VAL A 83 -8.41 -4.86 1.20
C VAL A 83 -8.98 -6.17 1.77
N GLY A 84 -9.46 -7.07 0.91
CA GLY A 84 -9.90 -8.40 1.32
C GLY A 84 -8.80 -9.19 2.05
N ARG A 85 -7.59 -9.19 1.51
CA ARG A 85 -6.41 -9.83 2.13
C ARG A 85 -6.05 -9.17 3.47
N MET A 86 -6.18 -7.84 3.58
CA MET A 86 -5.98 -7.14 4.85
C MET A 86 -7.00 -7.57 5.90
N ARG A 87 -8.27 -7.80 5.52
CA ARG A 87 -9.31 -8.32 6.42
C ARG A 87 -9.05 -9.75 6.85
N GLU A 88 -8.68 -10.62 5.92
CA GLU A 88 -8.31 -12.01 6.22
C GLU A 88 -7.17 -12.08 7.23
N LEU A 89 -6.15 -11.24 7.03
CA LEU A 89 -5.03 -11.12 7.94
C LEU A 89 -5.39 -10.32 9.20
N LYS A 90 -6.47 -9.55 9.25
CA LYS A 90 -6.73 -8.59 10.36
C LYS A 90 -5.48 -7.74 10.62
N VAL A 91 -5.03 -7.05 9.59
CA VAL A 91 -3.79 -6.26 9.66
C VAL A 91 -3.95 -5.17 10.72
N THR A 92 -2.94 -5.02 11.56
CA THR A 92 -2.89 -4.03 12.64
C THR A 92 -2.23 -2.74 12.18
N GLU A 93 -2.49 -1.61 12.85
CA GLU A 93 -1.86 -0.32 12.53
C GLU A 93 -0.32 -0.39 12.54
N VAL A 94 0.26 -1.17 13.45
CA VAL A 94 1.71 -1.41 13.54
C VAL A 94 2.23 -2.10 12.27
N GLU A 95 1.49 -3.08 11.76
CA GLU A 95 1.84 -3.76 10.51
C GLU A 95 1.66 -2.86 9.29
N ILE A 96 0.66 -1.96 9.27
CA ILE A 96 0.52 -0.93 8.24
C ILE A 96 1.70 0.03 8.24
N ALA A 97 2.14 0.48 9.41
CA ALA A 97 3.32 1.34 9.55
C ALA A 97 4.60 0.63 9.07
N ALA A 98 4.74 -0.65 9.40
CA ALA A 98 5.86 -1.47 8.93
C ALA A 98 5.82 -1.65 7.40
N LEU A 99 4.67 -2.00 6.81
CA LEU A 99 4.48 -2.09 5.36
C LEU A 99 4.81 -0.77 4.67
N THR A 100 4.32 0.35 5.21
CA THR A 100 4.61 1.69 4.68
C THR A 100 6.11 1.94 4.60
N THR A 101 6.85 1.56 5.64
CA THR A 101 8.29 1.78 5.71
C THR A 101 9.06 0.80 4.83
N LEU A 102 8.58 -0.45 4.68
CA LEU A 102 9.14 -1.42 3.71
C LEU A 102 8.94 -0.95 2.26
N LEU A 103 7.80 -0.33 1.95
CA LEU A 103 7.49 0.20 0.62
C LEU A 103 8.31 1.47 0.33
N LEU A 104 8.55 2.29 1.36
CA LEU A 104 9.47 3.43 1.26
C LEU A 104 10.85 2.92 0.85
N TRP A 105 11.39 1.94 1.57
CA TRP A 105 12.69 1.36 1.27
C TRP A 105 12.61 0.21 0.28
N ASP A 106 11.74 0.26 -0.73
CA ASP A 106 11.69 -0.79 -1.74
C ASP A 106 13.02 -0.89 -2.51
N ALA A 107 13.50 -2.13 -2.71
CA ALA A 107 14.80 -2.40 -3.31
C ALA A 107 14.81 -2.12 -4.82
N ASP A 108 13.68 -2.31 -5.49
CA ASP A 108 13.55 -2.13 -6.93
C ASP A 108 13.49 -0.65 -7.30
N ALA A 109 12.74 0.16 -6.54
CA ALA A 109 12.75 1.61 -6.67
C ALA A 109 14.15 2.23 -6.48
N ALA A 110 15.02 1.58 -5.69
CA ALA A 110 16.36 2.05 -5.38
C ALA A 110 17.47 1.46 -6.28
N ARG A 111 17.13 0.71 -7.35
CA ARG A 111 18.10 -0.11 -8.12
C ARG A 111 19.35 0.64 -8.60
N ASN A 112 19.22 1.92 -8.93
CA ASN A 112 20.31 2.75 -9.46
C ASN A 112 20.99 3.64 -8.41
N HIS A 113 20.64 3.51 -7.14
CA HIS A 113 21.11 4.38 -6.06
C HIS A 113 21.75 3.56 -4.91
N PRO A 114 23.07 3.28 -4.98
CA PRO A 114 23.76 2.41 -4.01
C PRO A 114 23.63 2.86 -2.55
N ASN A 115 23.61 4.18 -2.32
CA ASN A 115 23.42 4.74 -0.98
C ASN A 115 22.03 4.42 -0.42
N ILE A 116 20.99 4.60 -1.24
CA ILE A 116 19.60 4.26 -0.89
C ILE A 116 19.48 2.75 -0.65
N GLN A 117 20.08 1.91 -1.50
CA GLN A 117 20.05 0.46 -1.28
C GLN A 117 20.68 0.06 0.05
N LYS A 118 21.83 0.65 0.39
CA LYS A 118 22.52 0.35 1.65
C LYS A 118 21.70 0.78 2.87
N ILE A 119 21.15 1.99 2.85
CA ILE A 119 20.28 2.48 3.94
C ILE A 119 19.03 1.61 4.02
N GLY A 120 18.34 1.42 2.89
CA GLY A 120 17.14 0.60 2.81
C GLY A 120 17.37 -0.83 3.29
N ALA A 121 18.51 -1.46 3.00
CA ALA A 121 18.83 -2.79 3.54
C ALA A 121 18.97 -2.78 5.06
N CYS A 122 19.59 -1.75 5.64
CA CYS A 122 19.66 -1.59 7.09
C CYS A 122 18.28 -1.37 7.71
N GLU A 123 17.45 -0.51 7.12
CA GLU A 123 16.10 -0.21 7.63
C GLU A 123 15.16 -1.41 7.49
N ARG A 124 15.13 -2.09 6.34
CA ARG A 124 14.35 -3.33 6.16
C ARG A 124 14.71 -4.38 7.19
N LYS A 125 16.02 -4.58 7.47
CA LYS A 125 16.46 -5.52 8.51
C LYS A 125 15.88 -5.17 9.88
N LYS A 126 15.96 -3.90 10.29
CA LYS A 126 15.40 -3.44 11.57
C LYS A 126 13.89 -3.69 11.64
N ILE A 127 13.15 -3.38 10.57
CA ILE A 127 11.71 -3.60 10.51
C ILE A 127 11.38 -5.09 10.68
N PHE A 128 12.13 -5.99 10.06
CA PHE A 128 11.93 -7.44 10.26
C PHE A 128 12.22 -7.89 11.69
N ASP A 129 13.29 -7.39 12.31
CA ASP A 129 13.63 -7.70 13.69
C ASP A 129 12.55 -7.17 14.67
N GLU A 130 12.03 -5.95 14.41
CA GLU A 130 10.97 -5.31 15.19
C GLU A 130 9.62 -6.01 15.01
N LEU A 131 9.22 -6.38 13.78
CA LEU A 131 8.02 -7.16 13.53
C LEU A 131 8.08 -8.52 14.21
N GLY A 132 9.23 -9.20 14.14
CA GLY A 132 9.43 -10.47 14.84
C GLY A 132 9.26 -10.34 16.36
N SER A 133 9.76 -9.24 16.93
CA SER A 133 9.57 -8.93 18.36
C SER A 133 8.12 -8.58 18.69
N TYR A 134 7.48 -7.75 17.87
CA TYR A 134 6.07 -7.37 18.01
C TYR A 134 5.15 -8.59 18.01
N TYR A 135 5.33 -9.53 17.08
CA TYR A 135 4.52 -10.74 17.03
C TYR A 135 4.69 -11.63 18.26
N ARG A 136 5.93 -11.84 18.72
CA ARG A 136 6.19 -12.72 19.86
C ARG A 136 5.76 -12.11 21.19
N PHE A 137 6.01 -10.83 21.39
CA PHE A 137 5.88 -10.20 22.71
C PHE A 137 4.61 -9.35 22.87
N VAL A 138 4.04 -8.83 21.79
CA VAL A 138 2.84 -7.96 21.85
C VAL A 138 1.60 -8.71 21.39
N LEU A 139 1.64 -9.32 20.19
CA LEU A 139 0.49 -10.12 19.71
C LEU A 139 0.41 -11.51 20.35
N ASN A 140 1.50 -11.97 21.00
CA ASN A 140 1.61 -13.33 21.55
C ASN A 140 1.28 -14.41 20.50
N GLU A 141 1.71 -14.18 19.26
CA GLU A 141 1.44 -15.06 18.13
C GLU A 141 2.36 -16.27 18.18
N SER A 142 1.78 -17.46 18.35
CA SER A 142 2.56 -18.71 18.45
C SER A 142 3.25 -19.07 17.14
N ASP A 143 2.64 -18.73 16.00
CA ASP A 143 3.21 -18.92 14.66
C ASP A 143 3.55 -17.58 14.01
N TYR A 144 4.51 -16.86 14.61
CA TYR A 144 4.96 -15.57 14.10
C TYR A 144 5.51 -15.66 12.66
N ALA A 145 6.01 -16.83 12.25
CA ALA A 145 6.57 -17.03 10.92
C ALA A 145 5.47 -17.06 9.86
N ALA A 146 4.36 -17.77 10.11
CA ALA A 146 3.19 -17.73 9.23
C ALA A 146 2.60 -16.32 9.15
N ARG A 147 2.51 -15.60 10.27
CA ARG A 147 2.03 -14.21 10.31
C ARG A 147 2.90 -13.29 9.45
N LEU A 148 4.22 -13.35 9.64
CA LEU A 148 5.17 -12.58 8.85
C LEU A 148 5.08 -12.92 7.37
N GLY A 149 4.99 -14.21 7.02
CA GLY A 149 4.81 -14.67 5.64
C GLY A 149 3.54 -14.11 5.00
N GLY A 150 2.42 -14.16 5.71
CA GLY A 150 1.16 -13.56 5.27
C GLY A 150 1.27 -12.06 5.00
N LEU A 151 1.93 -11.32 5.91
CA LEU A 151 2.20 -9.89 5.73
C LEU A 151 3.11 -9.63 4.52
N MET A 152 4.09 -10.49 4.25
CA MET A 152 4.98 -10.34 3.08
C MET A 152 4.28 -10.65 1.75
N CYS A 153 3.33 -11.59 1.72
CA CYS A 153 2.47 -11.78 0.55
C CYS A 153 1.55 -10.56 0.30
N LEU A 154 1.11 -9.89 1.36
CA LEU A 154 0.40 -8.63 1.23
C LEU A 154 1.31 -7.52 0.70
N TYR A 155 2.54 -7.41 1.23
CA TYR A 155 3.55 -6.46 0.75
C TYR A 155 3.81 -6.58 -0.76
N SER A 156 3.96 -7.80 -1.28
CA SER A 156 4.18 -8.02 -2.72
C SER A 156 3.00 -7.63 -3.60
N SER A 157 1.81 -7.42 -3.04
CA SER A 157 0.64 -6.93 -3.79
C SER A 157 0.73 -5.42 -4.10
N PHE A 158 1.70 -4.72 -3.50
CA PHE A 158 1.96 -3.29 -3.70
C PHE A 158 3.22 -3.00 -4.52
N GLN A 159 3.96 -4.02 -4.94
CA GLN A 159 5.13 -3.93 -5.84
C GLN A 159 4.71 -4.20 -7.28
#